data_AF-R6YZR4-F1
#
_entry.id   AF-R6YZR4-F1
#
_cell.length_a   1.000
_cell.length_b   1.000
_cell.length_c   1.000
_cell.angle_alpha   90.00
_cell.angle_beta   90.00
_cell.angle_gamma   90.00
#
_symmetry.space_group_name_H-M   'P 1'
#
loop_
_entity.id
_entity.type
_entity.pdbx_description
1 polymer ?
#
loop_
_entity_poly.entity_id
_entity_poly.type
_entity_poly.pdbx_seq_one_letter_code
_entity_poly.pdbx_strand_id
1 'polypeptide(L)'
;MNKELILMIVSLVSFVVITLILIFSKILKRETIVPFHDDELIKTNINENENSQLFYTFGETRKYVVKYILNTSEENKFVICNYKEVYKKIGFFIECFDKNKKLIKSYYYRDLNPIKNSSRIIPIDKRTCYTNIVISFVNDEVINNDIYLTLCNSKKNIFSSLFGFDIFCLLYTLRYFMFAYINPEYSEVLFDSNLGWFSIVIALIIGILAFIFSNICITKRNSKNKVGGIIDYDFN
;
A
#
# COMPACT_ATOMS: atom_id res chain seq x y z
N MET A 1 -14.15 30.86 -30.66
CA MET A 1 -13.01 30.33 -29.87
C MET A 1 -12.41 29.18 -30.66
N ASN A 2 -11.11 29.23 -30.93
CA ASN A 2 -10.46 28.25 -31.81
C ASN A 2 -10.53 26.85 -31.18
N LYS A 3 -10.96 25.81 -31.91
CA LYS A 3 -11.22 24.47 -31.33
C LYS A 3 -10.01 23.90 -30.60
N GLU A 4 -8.82 24.10 -31.17
CA GLU A 4 -7.54 23.68 -30.57
C GLU A 4 -7.23 24.42 -29.26
N LEU A 5 -7.64 25.69 -29.12
CA LEU A 5 -7.49 26.43 -27.87
C LEU A 5 -8.34 25.82 -26.75
N ILE A 6 -9.57 25.41 -27.08
CA ILE A 6 -10.47 24.73 -26.11
C ILE A 6 -9.84 23.41 -25.66
N LEU A 7 -9.37 22.60 -26.61
CA LEU A 7 -8.73 21.32 -26.31
C LEU A 7 -7.45 21.50 -25.49
N MET A 8 -6.65 22.52 -25.78
CA MET A 8 -5.47 22.86 -24.98
C MET A 8 -5.86 23.21 -23.53
N ILE A 9 -6.85 24.08 -23.32
CA ILE A 9 -7.30 24.44 -21.97
C ILE A 9 -7.79 23.21 -21.22
N VAL A 10 -8.61 22.36 -21.86
CA VAL A 10 -9.09 21.10 -21.24
C VAL A 10 -7.92 20.18 -20.88
N SER A 11 -6.94 20.07 -21.77
CA SER A 11 -5.74 19.26 -21.55
C SER A 11 -4.88 19.77 -20.39
N LEU A 12 -4.68 21.09 -20.32
CA LEU A 12 -3.92 21.74 -19.24
C LEU A 12 -4.61 21.57 -17.88
N VAL A 13 -5.93 21.80 -17.82
CA VAL A 13 -6.72 21.60 -16.59
C VAL A 13 -6.67 20.14 -16.16
N SER A 14 -6.82 19.21 -17.11
CA SER A 14 -6.74 17.77 -16.83
C SER A 14 -5.38 17.39 -16.26
N PHE A 15 -4.29 17.89 -16.85
CA PHE A 15 -2.93 17.68 -16.37
C PHE A 15 -2.77 18.14 -14.91
N VAL A 16 -3.16 19.38 -14.60
CA VAL A 16 -3.06 19.91 -13.24
C VAL A 16 -3.86 19.07 -12.24
N VAL A 17 -5.10 18.72 -12.58
CA VAL A 17 -5.98 17.93 -11.69
C VAL A 17 -5.41 16.53 -11.48
N ILE A 18 -4.97 15.84 -12.53
CA ILE A 18 -4.43 14.49 -12.44
C ILE A 18 -3.11 14.50 -11.68
N THR A 19 -2.21 15.46 -11.93
CA THR A 19 -0.98 15.63 -11.15
C THR A 19 -1.28 15.80 -9.66
N LEU A 20 -2.25 16.66 -9.28
CA LEU A 20 -2.66 16.83 -7.89
C LEU A 20 -3.22 15.52 -7.31
N ILE A 21 -4.05 14.81 -8.07
CA ILE A 21 -4.53 13.49 -7.65
C ILE A 21 -3.34 12.55 -7.45
N LEU A 22 -2.39 12.43 -8.38
CA LEU A 22 -1.25 11.52 -8.26
C LEU A 22 -0.35 11.83 -7.06
N ILE A 23 -0.19 13.11 -6.71
CA ILE A 23 0.61 13.56 -5.55
C ILE A 23 -0.12 13.28 -4.23
N PHE A 24 -1.39 13.68 -4.12
CA PHE A 24 -2.14 13.60 -2.86
C PHE A 24 -2.82 12.26 -2.63
N SER A 25 -3.15 11.55 -3.71
CA SER A 25 -3.78 10.24 -3.61
C SER A 25 -2.74 9.22 -3.20
N LYS A 26 -2.98 8.61 -2.04
CA LYS A 26 -2.19 7.47 -1.56
C LYS A 26 -2.54 6.20 -2.34
N ILE A 27 -2.73 6.26 -3.67
CA ILE A 27 -3.15 5.13 -4.53
C ILE A 27 -2.14 3.99 -4.45
N LEU A 28 -0.85 4.33 -4.36
CA LEU A 28 0.23 3.35 -4.21
C LEU A 28 0.43 2.88 -2.77
N LYS A 29 -0.47 3.22 -1.83
CA LYS A 29 -0.42 2.69 -0.47
C LYS A 29 -0.65 1.18 -0.51
N ARG A 30 0.31 0.45 0.05
CA ARG A 30 0.28 -1.01 0.13
C ARG A 30 -0.75 -1.43 1.16
N GLU A 31 -1.46 -2.51 0.84
CA GLU A 31 -2.37 -3.19 1.77
C GLU A 31 -1.76 -4.52 2.19
N THR A 32 -2.17 -4.98 3.36
CA THR A 32 -1.77 -6.27 3.90
C THR A 32 -2.77 -7.30 3.39
N ILE A 33 -2.30 -8.49 3.08
CA ILE A 33 -3.09 -9.48 2.35
C ILE A 33 -3.90 -10.37 3.31
N VAL A 34 -3.62 -10.32 4.61
CA VAL A 34 -4.22 -11.25 5.57
C VAL A 34 -5.70 -10.91 5.76
N PRO A 35 -6.63 -11.72 5.22
CA PRO A 35 -8.03 -11.55 5.56
C PRO A 35 -8.20 -11.86 7.05
N PHE A 36 -9.16 -11.20 7.69
CA PHE A 36 -9.47 -11.48 9.08
C PHE A 36 -9.90 -12.95 9.25
N HIS A 37 -9.40 -13.58 10.30
CA HIS A 37 -9.80 -14.92 10.71
C HIS A 37 -10.28 -14.91 12.17
N ASP A 38 -11.37 -15.60 12.46
CA ASP A 38 -11.84 -15.74 13.84
C ASP A 38 -10.94 -16.75 14.58
N ASP A 39 -10.03 -16.24 15.42
CA ASP A 39 -9.24 -17.06 16.35
C ASP A 39 -10.14 -17.59 17.49
N GLU A 40 -9.83 -18.77 18.02
CA GLU A 40 -10.65 -19.43 19.03
C GLU A 40 -10.53 -18.73 20.39
N LEU A 41 -11.63 -18.12 20.86
CA LEU A 41 -11.71 -17.47 22.17
C LEU A 41 -11.76 -18.52 23.28
N ILE A 42 -10.80 -18.45 24.21
CA ILE A 42 -10.71 -19.37 25.35
C ILE A 42 -11.41 -18.78 26.58
N LYS A 43 -11.09 -17.52 26.87
CA LYS A 43 -11.49 -16.88 28.13
C LYS A 43 -11.62 -15.37 27.94
N THR A 44 -12.66 -14.82 28.55
CA THR A 44 -12.91 -13.39 28.69
C THR A 44 -12.78 -13.03 30.17
N ASN A 45 -11.98 -12.02 30.48
CA ASN A 45 -11.98 -11.34 31.76
C ASN A 45 -12.44 -9.91 31.51
N ILE A 46 -13.65 -9.58 31.98
CA ILE A 46 -14.27 -8.26 31.84
C ILE A 46 -14.54 -7.74 33.24
N ASN A 47 -13.75 -6.74 33.65
CA ASN A 47 -13.95 -5.94 34.86
C ASN A 47 -14.06 -4.46 34.43
N GLU A 48 -14.46 -3.57 35.35
CA GLU A 48 -14.64 -2.13 35.06
C GLU A 48 -13.41 -1.48 34.39
N ASN A 49 -12.20 -1.95 34.70
CA ASN A 49 -10.93 -1.39 34.20
C ASN A 49 -10.18 -2.31 33.21
N GLU A 50 -10.61 -3.56 33.05
CA GLU A 50 -9.90 -4.56 32.25
C GLU A 50 -10.85 -5.29 31.31
N ASN A 51 -10.58 -5.21 30.01
CA ASN A 51 -11.25 -6.02 29.00
C ASN A 51 -10.22 -6.88 28.27
N SER A 52 -9.84 -7.99 28.91
CA SER A 52 -8.81 -8.90 28.41
C SER A 52 -9.42 -10.20 27.91
N GLN A 53 -9.05 -10.57 26.69
CA GLN A 53 -9.52 -11.76 26.00
C GLN A 53 -8.32 -12.65 25.67
N LEU A 54 -8.43 -13.93 25.97
CA LEU A 54 -7.40 -14.93 25.67
C LEU A 54 -7.86 -15.77 24.49
N PHE A 55 -7.03 -15.85 23.46
CA PHE A 55 -7.30 -16.59 22.23
C PHE A 55 -6.25 -17.68 21.99
N TYR A 56 -6.64 -18.78 21.36
CA TYR A 56 -5.71 -19.65 20.64
C TYR A 56 -5.46 -19.08 19.25
N THR A 57 -4.20 -19.06 18.83
CA THR A 57 -3.87 -18.76 17.43
C THR A 57 -4.26 -19.91 16.52
N PHE A 58 -4.62 -19.60 15.28
CA PHE A 58 -4.96 -20.59 14.26
C PHE A 58 -3.77 -21.05 13.37
N GLY A 59 -3.93 -22.22 12.72
CA GLY A 59 -3.07 -22.67 11.62
C GLY A 59 -1.58 -22.90 11.97
N GLU A 60 -0.69 -22.59 11.02
CA GLU A 60 0.77 -22.68 11.18
C GLU A 60 1.28 -21.84 12.35
N THR A 61 0.65 -20.70 12.65
CA THR A 61 1.02 -19.83 13.78
C THR A 61 0.99 -20.58 15.11
N ARG A 62 0.02 -21.49 15.30
CA ARG A 62 -0.17 -22.26 16.55
C ARG A 62 1.03 -23.13 16.92
N LYS A 63 1.85 -23.50 15.94
CA LYS A 63 3.06 -24.28 16.18
C LYS A 63 4.13 -23.48 16.93
N TYR A 64 4.04 -22.15 16.94
CA TYR A 64 5.08 -21.27 17.47
C TYR A 64 4.59 -20.30 18.54
N VAL A 65 3.44 -19.65 18.31
CA VAL A 65 2.71 -18.88 19.32
C VAL A 65 1.46 -19.68 19.62
N VAL A 66 1.26 -20.13 20.85
CA VAL A 66 0.12 -21.00 21.19
C VAL A 66 -1.14 -20.20 21.47
N LYS A 67 -0.97 -19.12 22.22
CA LYS A 67 -2.05 -18.26 22.70
C LYS A 67 -1.61 -16.81 22.67
N TYR A 68 -2.57 -15.91 22.64
CA TYR A 68 -2.30 -14.50 22.94
C TYR A 68 -3.42 -13.89 23.77
N ILE A 69 -3.06 -12.90 24.56
CA ILE A 69 -3.98 -12.04 25.28
C ILE A 69 -4.13 -10.77 24.48
N LEU A 70 -5.36 -10.39 24.19
CA LEU A 70 -5.74 -9.10 23.63
C LEU A 70 -6.46 -8.31 24.73
N ASN A 71 -5.89 -7.17 25.13
CA ASN A 71 -6.57 -6.21 25.97
C ASN A 71 -7.15 -5.10 25.11
N THR A 72 -8.45 -4.85 25.26
CA THR A 72 -9.21 -3.83 24.52
C THR A 72 -9.77 -2.73 25.42
N SER A 73 -9.26 -2.58 26.65
CA SER A 73 -9.60 -1.48 27.56
C SER A 73 -9.31 -0.11 26.92
N GLU A 74 -10.11 0.90 27.25
CA GLU A 74 -10.08 2.21 26.58
C GLU A 74 -8.75 2.96 26.78
N GLU A 75 -8.12 2.76 27.93
CA GLU A 75 -6.88 3.45 28.29
C GLU A 75 -5.64 2.80 27.65
N ASN A 76 -5.57 1.46 27.63
CA ASN A 76 -4.38 0.71 27.22
C ASN A 76 -4.75 -0.56 26.43
N LYS A 77 -4.72 -0.46 25.10
CA LYS A 77 -4.84 -1.63 24.22
C LYS A 77 -3.48 -2.25 23.94
N PHE A 78 -3.37 -3.55 24.16
CA PHE A 78 -2.12 -4.27 23.94
C PHE A 78 -2.36 -5.75 23.62
N VAL A 79 -1.31 -6.39 23.10
CA VAL A 79 -1.24 -7.83 22.89
C VAL A 79 -0.04 -8.40 23.65
N ILE A 80 -0.24 -9.59 24.23
CA ILE A 80 0.85 -10.41 24.78
C ILE A 80 0.74 -11.80 24.17
N CYS A 81 1.82 -12.28 23.56
CA CYS A 81 1.88 -13.60 22.93
C CYS A 81 2.55 -14.60 23.87
N ASN A 82 2.04 -15.82 23.91
CA ASN A 82 2.66 -16.94 24.60
C ASN A 82 3.29 -17.88 23.56
N TYR A 83 4.60 -18.02 23.64
CA TYR A 83 5.39 -18.87 22.77
C TYR A 83 5.28 -20.34 23.20
N LYS A 84 5.35 -21.25 22.23
CA LYS A 84 5.35 -22.69 22.51
C LYS A 84 6.59 -23.10 23.30
N GLU A 85 7.72 -22.48 22.99
CA GLU A 85 9.02 -22.70 23.62
C GLU A 85 9.87 -21.42 23.56
N VAL A 86 11.06 -21.47 24.16
CA VAL A 86 12.02 -20.37 24.10
C VAL A 86 12.78 -20.43 22.76
N TYR A 87 12.61 -19.40 21.93
CA TYR A 87 13.32 -19.27 20.65
C TYR A 87 14.61 -18.45 20.80
N LYS A 88 15.55 -18.58 19.86
CA LYS A 88 16.70 -17.66 19.78
C LYS A 88 16.29 -16.32 19.17
N LYS A 89 15.43 -16.36 18.15
CA LYS A 89 14.80 -15.18 17.57
C LYS A 89 13.44 -15.56 17.02
N ILE A 90 12.47 -14.68 17.14
CA ILE A 90 11.14 -14.89 16.57
C ILE A 90 10.60 -13.57 16.07
N GLY A 91 10.00 -13.58 14.88
CA GLY A 91 9.31 -12.44 14.32
C GLY A 91 7.93 -12.81 13.85
N PHE A 92 6.96 -11.96 14.16
CA PHE A 92 5.58 -12.14 13.76
C PHE A 92 4.92 -10.79 13.55
N PHE A 93 3.81 -10.84 12.83
CA PHE A 93 2.97 -9.69 12.59
C PHE A 93 1.71 -9.77 13.43
N ILE A 94 1.29 -8.62 13.93
CA ILE A 94 0.04 -8.44 14.66
C ILE A 94 -0.86 -7.59 13.77
N GLU A 95 -1.83 -8.24 13.15
CA GLU A 95 -2.84 -7.60 12.34
C GLU A 95 -3.96 -7.10 13.24
N CYS A 96 -4.21 -5.79 13.23
CA CYS A 96 -5.23 -5.15 14.04
C CYS A 96 -6.44 -4.80 13.18
N PHE A 97 -7.63 -5.23 13.62
CA PHE A 97 -8.88 -5.03 12.90
C PHE A 97 -9.88 -4.20 13.72
N ASP A 98 -10.74 -3.45 13.03
CA ASP A 98 -11.85 -2.71 13.63
C ASP A 98 -13.05 -3.61 13.92
N LYS A 99 -14.14 -3.03 14.46
CA LYS A 99 -15.40 -3.74 14.73
C LYS A 99 -16.02 -4.39 13.49
N ASN A 100 -15.73 -3.87 12.30
CA ASN A 100 -16.22 -4.35 11.02
C ASN A 100 -15.26 -5.35 10.36
N LYS A 101 -14.27 -5.87 11.12
CA LYS A 101 -13.24 -6.80 10.62
C LYS A 101 -12.40 -6.20 9.48
N LYS A 102 -12.32 -4.87 9.36
CA LYS A 102 -11.42 -4.18 8.43
C LYS A 102 -10.08 -3.95 9.10
N LEU A 103 -9.01 -4.23 8.36
CA LEU A 103 -7.66 -4.00 8.84
C LEU A 103 -7.41 -2.51 9.07
N ILE A 104 -7.00 -2.17 10.29
CA ILE A 104 -6.57 -0.84 10.69
C ILE A 104 -5.08 -0.67 10.46
N LYS A 105 -4.30 -1.59 11.02
CA LYS A 105 -2.83 -1.48 11.08
C LYS A 105 -2.20 -2.85 11.32
N SER A 106 -1.01 -3.02 10.77
CA SER A 106 -0.14 -4.14 11.08
C SER A 106 1.06 -3.68 11.89
N TYR A 107 1.43 -4.45 12.90
CA TYR A 107 2.66 -4.27 13.64
C TYR A 107 3.60 -5.45 13.40
N TYR A 108 4.82 -5.16 12.97
CA TYR A 108 5.88 -6.16 12.95
C TYR A 108 6.59 -6.16 14.30
N TYR A 109 6.53 -7.28 15.00
CA TYR A 109 7.24 -7.48 16.25
C TYR A 109 8.36 -8.50 16.06
N ARG A 110 9.53 -8.17 16.61
CA ARG A 110 10.71 -9.02 16.59
C ARG A 110 11.24 -9.16 18.00
N ASP A 111 11.27 -10.39 18.50
CA ASP A 111 11.92 -10.74 19.76
C ASP A 111 13.26 -11.41 19.48
N LEU A 112 14.33 -10.81 20.02
CA LEU A 112 15.70 -11.32 19.90
C LEU A 112 16.10 -11.86 21.28
N ASN A 113 16.36 -13.16 21.34
CA ASN A 113 16.61 -13.92 22.58
C ASN A 113 15.50 -13.74 23.63
N PRO A 114 14.25 -14.15 23.33
CA PRO A 114 13.20 -14.17 24.34
C PRO A 114 13.67 -14.96 25.56
N ILE A 115 13.61 -14.34 26.74
CA ILE A 115 14.08 -14.94 28.01
C ILE A 115 12.99 -15.84 28.61
N LYS A 116 11.74 -15.64 28.20
CA LYS A 116 10.55 -16.35 28.67
C LYS A 116 9.75 -16.84 27.48
N ASN A 117 8.83 -17.77 27.74
CA ASN A 117 7.85 -18.25 26.76
C ASN A 117 6.75 -17.19 26.48
N SER A 118 7.05 -15.90 26.59
CA SER A 118 6.10 -14.84 26.36
C SER A 118 6.76 -13.62 25.75
N SER A 119 6.04 -12.94 24.87
CA SER A 119 6.45 -11.63 24.39
C SER A 119 6.42 -10.59 25.52
N ARG A 120 7.05 -9.45 25.27
CA ARG A 120 6.76 -8.23 26.04
C ARG A 120 5.33 -7.75 25.74
N ILE A 121 4.86 -6.77 26.51
CA ILE A 121 3.60 -6.08 26.23
C ILE A 121 3.77 -5.29 24.94
N ILE A 122 2.92 -5.56 23.93
CA ILE A 122 2.98 -4.90 22.63
C ILE A 122 1.79 -3.96 22.52
N PRO A 123 1.99 -2.63 22.58
CA PRO A 123 0.89 -1.68 22.44
C PRO A 123 0.35 -1.70 21.01
N ILE A 124 -0.98 -1.58 20.88
CA ILE A 124 -1.67 -1.60 19.57
C ILE A 124 -2.54 -0.34 19.38
N ASP A 125 -3.11 -0.18 18.18
CA ASP A 125 -3.97 0.98 17.87
C ASP A 125 -5.21 1.00 18.77
N LYS A 126 -5.63 2.19 19.23
CA LYS A 126 -6.81 2.35 20.10
C LYS A 126 -8.11 1.92 19.43
N ARG A 127 -8.17 1.90 18.10
CA ARG A 127 -9.35 1.45 17.34
C ARG A 127 -9.47 -0.07 17.22
N THR A 128 -8.43 -0.81 17.60
CA THR A 128 -8.39 -2.27 17.47
C THR A 128 -9.47 -2.93 18.33
N CYS A 129 -10.23 -3.82 17.72
CA CYS A 129 -11.24 -4.64 18.37
C CYS A 129 -10.91 -6.13 18.25
N TYR A 130 -10.24 -6.53 17.17
CA TYR A 130 -9.77 -7.88 16.97
C TYR A 130 -8.32 -7.88 16.49
N THR A 131 -7.63 -8.99 16.72
CA THR A 131 -6.26 -9.18 16.22
C THR A 131 -6.07 -10.55 15.62
N ASN A 132 -5.18 -10.68 14.63
CA ASN A 132 -4.63 -11.96 14.22
C ASN A 132 -3.12 -11.93 14.30
N ILE A 133 -2.53 -13.07 14.63
CA ILE A 133 -1.07 -13.22 14.71
C ILE A 133 -0.59 -14.11 13.58
N VAL A 134 0.39 -13.62 12.83
CA VAL A 134 0.97 -14.36 11.71
C VAL A 134 2.47 -14.43 11.86
N ILE A 135 3.01 -15.64 12.00
CA ILE A 135 4.45 -15.85 12.14
C ILE A 135 5.16 -15.49 10.84
N SER A 136 6.23 -14.70 10.93
CA SER A 136 7.11 -14.38 9.81
C SER A 136 8.29 -15.33 9.79
N PHE A 137 9.06 -15.38 10.87
CA PHE A 137 10.26 -16.20 10.98
C PHE A 137 10.47 -16.69 12.40
N VAL A 138 11.14 -17.82 12.54
CA VAL A 138 11.54 -18.41 13.83
C VAL A 138 12.96 -18.93 13.68
N ASN A 139 13.83 -18.51 14.58
CA ASN A 139 15.27 -18.70 14.47
C ASN A 139 15.71 -18.28 13.06
N ASP A 140 16.37 -19.14 12.31
CA ASP A 140 16.84 -18.86 10.95
C ASP A 140 15.85 -19.34 9.86
N GLU A 141 14.72 -19.92 10.24
CA GLU A 141 13.71 -20.42 9.31
C GLU A 141 12.66 -19.35 9.05
N VAL A 142 12.46 -19.06 7.76
CA VAL A 142 11.43 -18.13 7.32
C VAL A 142 10.17 -18.92 7.00
N ILE A 143 9.10 -18.62 7.73
CA ILE A 143 7.84 -19.37 7.67
C ILE A 143 6.91 -18.71 6.67
N ASN A 144 6.71 -17.40 6.80
CA ASN A 144 5.91 -16.63 5.87
C ASN A 144 6.67 -15.36 5.46
N ASN A 145 7.11 -15.36 4.20
CA ASN A 145 7.70 -14.20 3.53
C ASN A 145 6.66 -13.23 2.97
N ASP A 146 5.44 -13.70 2.69
CA ASP A 146 4.50 -13.03 1.80
C ASP A 146 3.42 -12.19 2.49
N ILE A 147 3.51 -11.99 3.81
CA ILE A 147 2.39 -11.40 4.58
C ILE A 147 2.17 -9.92 4.21
N TYR A 148 3.18 -9.23 3.66
CA TYR A 148 3.06 -7.82 3.27
C TYR A 148 3.65 -7.52 1.89
N LEU A 149 3.01 -6.55 1.23
CA LEU A 149 3.55 -5.69 0.17
C LEU A 149 3.31 -6.15 -1.28
N THR A 150 2.13 -6.69 -1.59
CA THR A 150 1.66 -6.58 -2.98
C THR A 150 0.72 -5.39 -3.11
N LEU A 151 1.14 -4.43 -3.94
CA LEU A 151 0.24 -3.41 -4.42
C LEU A 151 -0.78 -4.13 -5.31
N CYS A 152 -2.07 -4.02 -5.00
CA CYS A 152 -3.11 -4.65 -5.79
C CYS A 152 -2.93 -4.29 -7.27
N ASN A 153 -3.01 -5.28 -8.18
CA ASN A 153 -2.81 -5.05 -9.61
C ASN A 153 -3.76 -3.97 -10.14
N SER A 154 -4.98 -3.88 -9.62
CA SER A 154 -5.94 -2.84 -9.98
C SER A 154 -5.44 -1.45 -9.61
N LYS A 155 -4.89 -1.25 -8.40
CA LYS A 155 -4.32 0.04 -7.96
C LYS A 155 -3.10 0.43 -8.78
N LYS A 156 -2.24 -0.54 -9.11
CA LYS A 156 -1.08 -0.35 -9.99
C LYS A 156 -1.52 0.11 -11.38
N ASN A 157 -2.53 -0.54 -11.95
CA ASN A 157 -3.06 -0.22 -13.26
C ASN A 157 -3.73 1.16 -13.29
N ILE A 158 -4.52 1.50 -12.25
CA ILE A 158 -5.14 2.82 -12.10
C ILE A 158 -4.08 3.91 -12.05
N PHE A 159 -3.07 3.78 -11.17
CA PHE A 159 -1.99 4.76 -11.08
C PHE A 159 -1.26 4.92 -12.43
N SER A 160 -0.89 3.80 -13.05
CA SER A 160 -0.17 3.82 -14.32
C SER A 160 -0.99 4.43 -15.45
N SER A 161 -2.31 4.18 -15.47
CA SER A 161 -3.23 4.75 -16.45
C SER A 161 -3.36 6.25 -16.28
N LEU A 162 -3.51 6.72 -15.04
CA LEU A 162 -3.56 8.15 -14.74
C LEU A 162 -2.24 8.82 -15.12
N PHE A 163 -1.10 8.24 -14.77
CA PHE A 163 0.22 8.78 -15.14
C PHE A 163 0.44 8.85 -16.65
N GLY A 164 0.10 7.78 -17.39
CA GLY A 164 0.21 7.77 -18.85
C GLY A 164 -0.67 8.82 -19.52
N PHE A 165 -1.90 8.99 -19.03
CA PHE A 165 -2.83 10.01 -19.51
C PHE A 165 -2.37 11.43 -19.16
N ASP A 166 -1.79 11.63 -17.97
CA ASP A 166 -1.21 12.91 -17.52
C ASP A 166 -0.08 13.37 -18.46
N ILE A 167 0.83 12.46 -18.81
CA ILE A 167 1.91 12.72 -19.78
C ILE A 167 1.36 13.06 -21.16
N PHE A 168 0.31 12.36 -21.62
CA PHE A 168 -0.35 12.70 -22.88
C PHE A 168 -0.92 14.13 -22.84
N CYS A 169 -1.64 14.49 -21.77
CA CYS A 169 -2.22 15.82 -21.60
C CYS A 169 -1.15 16.93 -21.55
N LEU A 170 -0.01 16.66 -20.91
CA LEU A 170 1.13 17.58 -20.89
C LEU A 170 1.70 17.79 -22.31
N LEU A 171 1.97 16.70 -23.04
CA LEU A 171 2.52 16.77 -24.40
C LEU A 171 1.56 17.43 -25.39
N TYR A 172 0.26 17.18 -25.27
CA TYR A 172 -0.75 17.84 -26.08
C TYR A 172 -0.82 19.35 -25.82
N THR A 173 -0.66 19.76 -24.55
CA THR A 173 -0.58 21.17 -24.18
C THR A 173 0.69 21.82 -24.75
N LEU A 174 1.85 21.15 -24.63
CA LEU A 174 3.12 21.62 -25.19
C LEU A 174 3.07 21.74 -26.71
N ARG A 175 2.41 20.80 -27.41
CA ARG A 175 2.14 20.89 -28.86
C ARG A 175 1.47 22.20 -29.22
N TYR A 176 0.42 22.57 -28.48
CA TYR A 176 -0.29 23.84 -28.73
C TYR A 176 0.63 25.04 -28.58
N PHE A 177 1.42 25.10 -27.49
CA PHE A 177 2.38 26.19 -27.30
C PHE A 177 3.45 26.24 -28.40
N MET A 178 3.96 25.09 -28.84
CA MET A 178 4.96 25.04 -29.91
C MET A 178 4.40 25.60 -31.23
N PHE A 179 3.20 25.22 -31.63
CA PHE A 179 2.62 25.71 -32.89
C PHE A 179 2.12 27.15 -32.80
N ALA A 180 1.51 27.54 -31.67
CA ALA A 180 1.01 28.89 -31.46
C ALA A 180 2.12 29.92 -31.24
N TYR A 181 3.24 29.55 -30.61
CA TYR A 181 4.32 30.48 -30.28
C TYR A 181 5.38 30.58 -31.38
N ILE A 182 5.69 29.48 -32.10
CA ILE A 182 6.73 29.47 -33.13
C ILE A 182 6.22 30.09 -34.44
N ASN A 183 4.96 29.82 -34.84
CA ASN A 183 4.39 30.33 -36.08
C ASN A 183 2.91 30.73 -35.89
N PRO A 184 2.62 31.83 -35.18
CA PRO A 184 1.25 32.25 -34.88
C PRO A 184 0.41 32.52 -36.14
N GLU A 185 1.02 33.00 -37.23
CA GLU A 185 0.32 33.28 -38.50
C GLU A 185 -0.11 32.01 -39.24
N TYR A 186 0.59 30.88 -39.01
CA TYR A 186 0.33 29.60 -39.69
C TYR A 186 -0.16 28.52 -38.74
N SER A 187 -0.46 28.86 -37.48
CA SER A 187 -0.77 27.88 -36.44
C SER A 187 -1.97 27.02 -36.82
N GLU A 188 -3.03 27.61 -37.39
CA GLU A 188 -4.23 26.87 -37.84
C GLU A 188 -3.91 25.85 -38.93
N VAL A 189 -3.10 26.24 -39.93
CA VAL A 189 -2.67 25.34 -41.00
C VAL A 189 -1.79 24.20 -40.45
N LEU A 190 -0.95 24.50 -39.46
CA LEU A 190 -0.09 23.49 -38.81
C LEU A 190 -0.91 22.49 -37.97
N PHE A 191 -1.95 22.94 -37.28
CA PHE A 191 -2.84 22.06 -36.52
C PHE A 191 -3.54 21.03 -37.40
N ASP A 192 -4.01 21.45 -38.59
CA ASP A 192 -4.73 20.59 -39.55
C ASP A 192 -3.79 19.81 -40.49
N SER A 193 -2.49 20.11 -40.47
CA SER A 193 -1.50 19.42 -41.30
C SER A 193 -1.26 17.97 -40.87
N ASN A 194 -0.69 17.16 -41.79
CA ASN A 194 -0.18 15.83 -41.46
C ASN A 194 0.80 15.84 -40.28
N LEU A 195 1.58 16.92 -40.13
CA LEU A 195 2.53 17.10 -39.03
C LEU A 195 1.80 17.35 -37.70
N GLY A 196 0.69 18.09 -37.74
CA GLY A 196 -0.23 18.27 -36.64
C GLY A 196 -0.80 16.95 -36.14
N TRP A 197 -1.32 16.11 -37.04
CA TRP A 197 -1.82 14.77 -36.70
C TRP A 197 -0.71 13.83 -36.19
N PHE A 198 0.46 13.86 -36.84
CA PHE A 198 1.60 13.03 -36.44
C PHE A 198 2.06 13.35 -35.01
N SER A 199 2.07 14.62 -34.61
CA SER A 199 2.42 15.03 -33.25
C SER A 199 1.45 14.50 -32.18
N ILE A 200 0.15 14.39 -32.49
CA ILE A 200 -0.84 13.78 -31.59
C ILE A 200 -0.56 12.29 -31.43
N VAL A 201 -0.27 11.59 -32.53
CA VAL A 201 0.07 10.16 -32.51
C VAL A 201 1.33 9.91 -31.68
N ILE A 202 2.37 10.74 -31.83
CA ILE A 202 3.58 10.66 -31.00
C ILE A 202 3.24 10.84 -29.53
N ALA A 203 2.46 11.86 -29.17
CA ALA A 203 2.07 12.10 -27.78
C ALA A 203 1.33 10.89 -27.20
N LEU A 204 0.44 10.27 -27.97
CA LEU A 204 -0.29 9.06 -27.56
C LEU A 204 0.66 7.88 -27.34
N ILE A 205 1.61 7.65 -28.25
CA ILE A 205 2.63 6.59 -28.12
C ILE A 205 3.45 6.80 -26.86
N ILE A 206 3.89 8.04 -26.58
CA ILE A 206 4.65 8.35 -25.37
C ILE A 206 3.81 8.12 -24.11
N GLY A 207 2.52 8.49 -24.12
CA GLY A 207 1.60 8.19 -23.01
C GLY A 207 1.44 6.68 -22.75
N ILE A 208 1.32 5.88 -23.80
CA ILE A 208 1.26 4.40 -23.69
C ILE A 208 2.59 3.84 -23.14
N LEU A 209 3.73 4.34 -23.64
CA LEU A 209 5.04 3.94 -23.11
C LEU A 209 5.17 4.31 -21.63
N ALA A 210 4.72 5.50 -21.22
CA ALA A 210 4.73 5.94 -19.83
C ALA A 210 3.91 4.98 -18.93
N PHE A 211 2.73 4.54 -19.39
CA PHE A 211 1.94 3.51 -18.71
C PHE A 211 2.70 2.17 -18.57
N ILE A 212 3.37 1.71 -19.62
CA ILE A 212 4.12 0.44 -19.59
C ILE A 212 5.30 0.56 -18.63
N PHE A 213 6.08 1.64 -18.74
CA PHE A 213 7.24 1.89 -17.88
C PHE A 213 6.85 2.04 -16.40
N SER A 214 5.78 2.78 -16.09
CA SER A 214 5.31 2.92 -14.70
C SER A 214 4.90 1.56 -14.12
N ASN A 215 4.19 0.73 -14.89
CA ASN A 215 3.82 -0.62 -14.49
C ASN A 215 5.05 -1.51 -14.21
N ILE A 216 6.05 -1.47 -15.11
CA ILE A 216 7.30 -2.24 -14.95
C ILE A 216 8.05 -1.76 -13.71
N CYS A 217 8.19 -0.45 -13.51
CA CYS A 217 8.88 0.11 -12.34
C CYS A 217 8.19 -0.25 -11.03
N ILE A 218 6.86 -0.15 -10.94
CA ILE A 218 6.10 -0.54 -9.75
C ILE A 218 6.23 -2.05 -9.50
N THR A 219 6.19 -2.86 -10.55
CA THR A 219 6.31 -4.33 -10.44
C THR A 219 7.72 -4.73 -9.97
N LYS A 220 8.78 -4.14 -10.53
CA LYS A 220 10.17 -4.34 -10.08
C LYS A 220 10.40 -3.84 -8.65
N ARG A 221 9.79 -2.71 -8.27
CA ARG A 221 9.84 -2.22 -6.88
C ARG A 221 9.14 -3.21 -5.95
N ASN A 222 8.00 -3.77 -6.34
CA ASN A 222 7.30 -4.75 -5.52
C ASN A 222 8.10 -6.06 -5.39
N SER A 223 8.73 -6.56 -6.46
CA SER A 223 9.53 -7.79 -6.39
C SER A 223 10.77 -7.65 -5.49
N LYS A 224 11.49 -6.52 -5.55
CA LYS A 224 12.64 -6.26 -4.65
C LYS A 224 12.25 -6.28 -3.16
N ASN A 225 11.02 -5.84 -2.86
CA ASN A 225 10.52 -5.82 -1.48
C ASN A 225 10.03 -7.20 -1.00
N LYS A 226 9.69 -8.12 -1.90
CA LYS A 226 9.39 -9.52 -1.55
C LYS A 226 10.63 -10.32 -1.14
N VAL A 227 11.82 -9.93 -1.61
CA VAL A 227 13.08 -10.66 -1.37
C VAL A 227 13.76 -10.21 -0.06
N GLY A 228 13.00 -9.62 0.89
CA GLY A 228 13.56 -9.23 2.18
C GLY A 228 14.43 -7.98 2.14
N GLY A 229 14.21 -7.08 1.18
CA GLY A 229 14.73 -5.72 1.27
C GLY A 229 14.23 -5.07 2.55
N ILE A 230 15.15 -4.71 3.45
CA ILE A 230 14.88 -3.93 4.66
C ILE A 230 14.10 -2.69 4.21
N ILE A 231 12.81 -2.67 4.52
CA ILE A 231 12.01 -1.46 4.39
C ILE A 231 12.14 -0.78 5.73
N ASP A 232 13.00 0.23 5.76
CA ASP A 232 12.94 1.26 6.78
C ASP A 232 11.52 1.81 6.76
N TYR A 233 10.79 1.56 7.85
CA TYR A 233 9.55 2.27 8.11
C TYR A 233 9.95 3.69 8.47
N ASP A 234 9.89 4.60 7.50
CA ASP A 234 9.86 6.03 7.80
C ASP A 234 8.60 6.29 8.62
N PHE A 235 8.79 6.39 9.93
CA PHE A 235 7.84 7.03 10.83
C PHE A 235 7.93 8.53 10.59
N ASN A 236 7.04 9.08 9.74
CA ASN A 236 6.56 10.46 9.79
C ASN A 236 5.22 10.58 9.04
#